data_AF-A0A7G8V8X5-F1
#
_entry.id   AF-A0A7G8V8X5-F1
#
_cell.length_a   1.000
_cell.length_b   1.000
_cell.length_c   1.000
_cell.angle_alpha   90.00
_cell.angle_beta   90.00
_cell.angle_gamma   90.00
#
_symmetry.space_group_name_H-M   'P 1'
#
loop_
_entity.id
_entity.type
_entity.pdbx_description
1 polymer ?
#
loop_
_entity_poly.entity_id
_entity_poly.type
_entity_poly.pdbx_seq_one_letter_code
_entity_poly.pdbx_strand_id
1 'polypeptide(L)'
;MKNLIIYILVVLGFFLTTNCLAQMQTGYFLHIDTAKQLYKEKKYIKAAESYTKAFLSNHNLGRADHRYSAARCWALGGEIDSAFYQLGRSLKGNYGLYTEISTDTAFRGLKADSRWTKILDNVKVNSQKEGEFSDFRFKNLNRPLVAILDTINQDDQLPRLQMNEMEGKYGWSSPQMRACIALMSRNDSINVRKIKPILDQYGWLGKEEVGEQGNRTLFLVIQHADLVTQL
;
A
#
# COMPACT_ATOMS: atom_id res chain seq x y z
N MET A 1 48.65 -8.95 41.40
CA MET A 1 48.98 -8.42 40.06
C MET A 1 48.44 -9.27 38.92
N LYS A 2 48.62 -10.61 38.90
CA LYS A 2 48.05 -11.49 37.85
C LYS A 2 46.53 -11.36 37.68
N ASN A 3 45.78 -11.28 38.78
CA ASN A 3 44.32 -11.17 38.71
C ASN A 3 43.83 -9.79 38.23
N LEU A 4 44.61 -8.73 38.45
CA LEU A 4 44.28 -7.38 37.99
C LEU A 4 44.45 -7.24 36.46
N ILE A 5 45.45 -7.93 35.90
CA ILE A 5 45.69 -7.98 34.44
C ILE A 5 44.58 -8.76 33.73
N ILE A 6 44.06 -9.83 34.34
CA ILE A 6 42.94 -10.61 33.79
C ILE A 6 41.65 -9.77 33.74
N TYR A 7 41.35 -8.99 34.79
CA TYR A 7 40.19 -8.09 34.78
C TYR A 7 40.31 -6.96 33.73
N ILE A 8 41.51 -6.41 33.52
CA ILE A 8 41.74 -5.39 32.48
C ILE A 8 41.54 -5.98 31.08
N LEU A 9 41.97 -7.21 30.83
CA LEU A 9 41.79 -7.88 29.52
C LEU A 9 40.34 -8.28 29.25
N VAL A 10 39.56 -8.65 30.26
CA VAL A 10 38.12 -8.96 30.12
C VAL A 10 37.29 -7.68 29.87
N VAL A 11 37.66 -6.56 30.50
CA VAL A 11 36.99 -5.26 30.28
C VAL A 11 37.36 -4.65 28.92
N LEU A 12 38.60 -4.82 28.43
CA LEU A 12 38.99 -4.40 27.07
C LEU A 12 38.32 -5.24 25.98
N GLY A 13 38.08 -6.53 26.21
CA GLY A 13 37.36 -7.41 25.27
C GLY A 13 35.88 -7.06 25.11
N PHE A 14 35.24 -6.48 26.15
CA PHE A 14 33.83 -6.09 26.10
C PHE A 14 33.59 -4.75 25.36
N PHE A 15 34.62 -3.92 25.21
CA PHE A 15 34.54 -2.66 24.46
C PHE A 15 34.82 -2.80 22.95
N LEU A 16 35.30 -3.96 22.49
CA LEU A 16 35.56 -4.21 21.07
C LEU A 16 34.41 -4.90 20.32
N THR A 17 33.33 -5.30 21.02
CA THR A 17 32.18 -6.00 20.41
C THR A 17 30.92 -5.15 20.28
N THR A 18 30.87 -3.94 20.87
CA THR A 18 29.70 -3.05 20.77
C THR A 18 29.68 -2.15 19.52
N ASN A 19 30.74 -2.15 18.71
CA ASN A 19 30.79 -1.38 17.45
C ASN A 19 30.24 -2.14 16.23
N CYS A 20 29.68 -3.35 16.41
CA CYS A 20 29.09 -4.14 15.33
C CYS A 20 27.55 -3.96 15.18
N LEU A 21 26.96 -2.94 15.82
CA LEU A 21 25.51 -2.68 15.75
C LEU A 21 25.10 -1.26 15.35
N ALA A 22 26.05 -0.38 15.00
CA ALA A 22 25.72 0.79 14.19
C ALA A 22 25.61 0.32 12.75
N GLN A 23 24.42 -0.15 12.35
CA GLN A 23 24.12 -0.55 10.98
C GLN A 23 24.68 0.51 10.02
N MET A 24 25.65 0.12 9.20
CA MET A 24 26.17 0.97 8.15
C MET A 24 25.03 1.17 7.15
N GLN A 25 24.22 2.20 7.39
CA GLN A 25 23.07 2.50 6.56
C GLN A 25 23.61 2.88 5.19
N THR A 26 23.51 1.95 4.25
CA THR A 26 23.97 2.16 2.87
C THR A 26 23.42 3.49 2.34
N GLY A 27 24.15 4.14 1.43
CA GLY A 27 23.74 5.43 0.86
C GLY A 27 22.29 5.42 0.35
N TYR A 28 21.81 4.27 -0.11
CA TYR A 28 20.41 4.02 -0.44
C TYR A 28 19.46 4.38 0.70
N PHE A 29 19.55 3.70 1.86
CA PHE A 29 18.60 3.86 2.94
C PHE A 29 18.72 5.23 3.64
N LEU A 30 19.91 5.82 3.66
CA LEU A 30 20.10 7.19 4.14
C LEU A 30 19.25 8.19 3.33
N HIS A 31 19.28 8.06 2.00
CA HIS A 31 18.48 8.90 1.12
C HIS A 31 16.98 8.58 1.17
N ILE A 32 16.60 7.33 1.44
CA ILE A 32 15.19 6.96 1.69
C ILE A 32 14.67 7.67 2.94
N ASP A 33 15.40 7.65 4.04
CA ASP A 33 14.93 8.27 5.29
C ASP A 33 14.90 9.79 5.21
N THR A 34 15.88 10.38 4.52
CA THR A 34 15.86 11.80 4.15
C THR A 34 14.61 12.15 3.33
N ALA A 35 14.24 11.30 2.35
CA ALA A 35 13.05 11.52 1.54
C ALA A 35 11.76 11.49 2.38
N LYS A 36 11.63 10.52 3.29
CA LYS A 36 10.49 10.42 4.20
C LYS A 36 10.36 11.65 5.10
N GLN A 37 11.48 12.18 5.60
CA GLN A 37 11.47 13.39 6.42
C GLN A 37 11.01 14.60 5.61
N LEU A 38 11.57 14.80 4.42
CA LEU A 38 11.16 15.89 3.52
C LEU A 38 9.68 15.79 3.11
N TYR A 39 9.16 14.57 2.94
CA TYR A 39 7.75 14.33 2.67
C TYR A 39 6.86 14.79 3.83
N LYS A 40 7.22 14.50 5.08
CA LYS A 40 6.49 14.97 6.28
C LYS A 40 6.46 16.49 6.35
N GLU A 41 7.54 17.14 5.93
CA GLU A 41 7.65 18.60 5.81
C GLU A 41 6.91 19.17 4.57
N LYS A 42 6.21 18.33 3.80
CA LYS A 42 5.51 18.68 2.56
C LYS A 42 6.42 19.23 1.45
N LYS A 43 7.73 18.99 1.55
CA LYS A 43 8.72 19.37 0.53
C LYS A 43 8.80 18.29 -0.54
N TYR A 44 7.70 18.09 -1.28
CA TYR A 44 7.52 16.91 -2.13
C TYR A 44 8.57 16.75 -3.23
N ILE A 45 8.94 17.82 -3.94
CA ILE A 45 10.01 17.75 -4.96
C ILE A 45 11.34 17.34 -4.35
N LYS A 46 11.74 17.95 -3.22
CA LYS A 46 13.00 17.59 -2.53
C LYS A 46 12.97 16.15 -2.02
N ALA A 47 11.82 15.68 -1.54
CA ALA A 47 11.64 14.28 -1.17
C ALA A 47 11.83 13.35 -2.37
N ALA A 48 11.25 13.70 -3.52
CA ALA A 48 11.36 12.95 -4.76
C ALA A 48 12.81 12.90 -5.29
N GLU A 49 13.54 14.02 -5.23
CA GLU A 49 14.98 14.08 -5.54
C GLU A 49 15.80 13.20 -4.61
N SER A 50 15.46 13.16 -3.32
CA SER A 50 16.12 12.28 -2.36
C SER A 50 15.87 10.80 -2.67
N TYR A 51 14.64 10.41 -3.05
CA TYR A 51 14.38 9.08 -3.59
C TYR A 51 15.21 8.78 -4.84
N THR A 52 15.34 9.75 -5.76
CA THR A 52 16.18 9.59 -6.95
C THR A 52 17.64 9.34 -6.59
N LYS A 53 18.20 10.08 -5.61
CA LYS A 53 19.56 9.83 -5.09
C LYS A 53 19.70 8.44 -4.50
N ALA A 54 18.70 7.97 -3.74
CA ALA A 54 18.66 6.60 -3.25
C ALA A 54 18.78 5.60 -4.40
N PHE A 55 17.92 5.72 -5.42
CA PHE A 55 17.96 4.80 -6.56
C PHE A 55 19.29 4.86 -7.31
N LEU A 56 19.83 6.04 -7.59
CA LEU A 56 21.11 6.19 -8.28
C LEU A 56 22.27 5.54 -7.51
N SER A 57 22.28 5.66 -6.17
CA SER A 57 23.28 5.00 -5.32
C SER A 57 23.20 3.46 -5.34
N ASN A 58 22.14 2.91 -5.92
CA ASN A 58 21.89 1.48 -6.05
C ASN A 58 21.68 1.08 -7.52
N HIS A 59 22.52 1.59 -8.43
CA HIS A 59 22.46 1.29 -9.87
C HIS A 59 21.09 1.57 -10.51
N ASN A 60 20.43 2.62 -10.05
CA ASN A 60 19.05 2.95 -10.39
C ASN A 60 18.07 1.79 -10.09
N LEU A 61 18.29 0.98 -9.05
CA LEU A 61 17.36 -0.03 -8.54
C LEU A 61 16.74 0.46 -7.23
N GLY A 62 15.54 0.00 -6.93
CA GLY A 62 14.86 0.33 -5.68
C GLY A 62 13.64 -0.54 -5.46
N ARG A 63 13.29 -0.75 -4.19
CA ARG A 63 12.09 -1.50 -3.81
C ARG A 63 10.84 -0.86 -4.42
N ALA A 64 9.85 -1.70 -4.74
CA ALA A 64 8.66 -1.29 -5.47
C ALA A 64 7.84 -0.23 -4.70
N ASP A 65 7.74 -0.37 -3.39
CA ASP A 65 7.11 0.58 -2.45
C ASP A 65 7.88 1.92 -2.36
N HIS A 66 9.20 1.90 -2.42
CA HIS A 66 10.00 3.12 -2.48
C HIS A 66 9.81 3.86 -3.81
N ARG A 67 9.72 3.13 -4.92
CA ARG A 67 9.38 3.70 -6.25
C ARG A 67 7.96 4.28 -6.26
N TYR A 68 7.00 3.59 -5.64
CA TYR A 68 5.65 4.09 -5.44
C TYR A 68 5.65 5.40 -4.62
N SER A 69 6.37 5.41 -3.50
CA SER A 69 6.51 6.62 -2.66
C SER A 69 7.14 7.79 -3.42
N ALA A 70 8.16 7.53 -4.24
CA ALA A 70 8.77 8.53 -5.10
C ALA A 70 7.76 9.06 -6.14
N ALA A 71 6.95 8.20 -6.74
CA ALA A 71 5.90 8.61 -7.67
C ALA A 71 4.90 9.56 -7.01
N ARG A 72 4.46 9.27 -5.78
CA ARG A 72 3.58 10.15 -5.00
C ARG A 72 4.20 11.53 -4.81
N CYS A 73 5.49 11.57 -4.45
CA CYS A 73 6.21 12.83 -4.25
C CYS A 73 6.27 13.66 -5.55
N TRP A 74 6.58 13.03 -6.69
CA TRP A 74 6.57 13.72 -7.98
C TRP A 74 5.17 14.21 -8.36
N ALA A 75 4.14 13.39 -8.17
CA ALA A 75 2.76 13.76 -8.48
C ALA A 75 2.27 14.94 -7.63
N LEU A 76 2.53 14.92 -6.32
CA LEU A 76 2.22 16.03 -5.41
C LEU A 76 3.01 17.31 -5.74
N GLY A 77 4.19 17.15 -6.35
CA GLY A 77 5.00 18.25 -6.87
C GLY A 77 4.58 18.77 -8.24
N GLY A 78 3.57 18.15 -8.89
CA GLY A 78 3.11 18.54 -10.23
C GLY A 78 3.90 17.94 -11.39
N GLU A 79 4.89 17.08 -11.12
CA GLU A 79 5.78 16.48 -12.11
C GLU A 79 5.20 15.16 -12.63
N ILE A 80 4.22 15.28 -13.53
CA ILE A 80 3.40 14.16 -14.03
C ILE A 80 4.26 13.06 -14.68
N ASP A 81 5.21 13.42 -15.55
CA ASP A 81 6.03 12.44 -16.27
C ASP A 81 6.97 11.66 -15.35
N SER A 82 7.58 12.36 -14.38
CA SER A 82 8.41 11.74 -13.36
C SER A 82 7.60 10.79 -12.49
N ALA A 83 6.35 11.15 -12.14
CA ALA A 83 5.46 10.28 -11.41
C ALA A 83 5.14 8.99 -12.20
N PHE A 84 4.77 9.11 -13.48
CA PHE A 84 4.53 7.93 -14.33
C PHE A 84 5.78 7.07 -14.53
N TYR A 85 6.95 7.68 -14.69
CA TYR A 85 8.20 6.95 -14.75
C TYR A 85 8.39 6.08 -13.50
N GLN A 86 8.24 6.68 -12.30
CA GLN A 86 8.41 5.94 -11.05
C GLN A 86 7.32 4.88 -10.84
N LEU A 87 6.06 5.14 -11.22
CA LEU A 87 5.01 4.12 -11.23
C LEU A 87 5.39 2.95 -12.14
N GLY A 88 5.84 3.21 -13.36
CA GLY A 88 6.32 2.16 -14.26
C GLY A 88 7.48 1.34 -13.67
N ARG A 89 8.41 1.98 -12.94
CA ARG A 89 9.48 1.29 -12.22
C ARG A 89 8.96 0.46 -11.05
N SER A 90 7.97 0.96 -10.31
CA SER A 90 7.31 0.26 -9.22
C SER A 90 6.60 -1.00 -9.72
N LEU A 91 5.89 -0.91 -10.85
CA LEU A 91 5.21 -2.04 -11.49
C LEU A 91 6.17 -3.10 -12.01
N LYS A 92 7.32 -2.71 -12.56
CA LYS A 92 8.39 -3.67 -12.93
C LYS A 92 8.96 -4.40 -11.71
N GLY A 93 8.85 -3.82 -10.52
CA GLY A 93 9.14 -4.44 -9.24
C GLY A 93 7.95 -5.21 -8.64
N ASN A 94 6.95 -5.55 -9.45
CA ASN A 94 5.74 -6.28 -9.09
C ASN A 94 4.80 -5.57 -8.10
N TYR A 95 4.82 -4.24 -7.97
CA TYR A 95 3.82 -3.55 -7.14
C TYR A 95 2.39 -3.87 -7.62
N GLY A 96 1.56 -4.44 -6.74
CA GLY A 96 0.24 -4.98 -7.05
C GLY A 96 -0.91 -4.46 -6.20
N LEU A 97 -0.73 -3.40 -5.40
CA LEU A 97 -1.79 -2.90 -4.51
C LEU A 97 -2.76 -1.96 -5.24
N TYR A 98 -3.71 -2.56 -5.97
CA TYR A 98 -4.68 -1.84 -6.81
C TYR A 98 -5.50 -0.79 -6.04
N THR A 99 -6.02 -1.14 -4.86
CA THR A 99 -6.80 -0.19 -4.05
C THR A 99 -5.94 0.98 -3.58
N GLU A 100 -4.68 0.74 -3.20
CA GLU A 100 -3.79 1.81 -2.76
C GLU A 100 -3.57 2.84 -3.88
N ILE A 101 -3.17 2.38 -5.07
CA ILE A 101 -2.88 3.29 -6.18
C ILE A 101 -4.14 3.97 -6.76
N SER A 102 -5.26 3.26 -6.83
CA SER A 102 -6.50 3.81 -7.43
C SER A 102 -7.16 4.87 -6.55
N THR A 103 -6.93 4.82 -5.23
CA THR A 103 -7.55 5.73 -4.25
C THR A 103 -6.61 6.81 -3.74
N ASP A 104 -5.30 6.70 -3.97
CA ASP A 104 -4.32 7.67 -3.50
C ASP A 104 -4.59 9.08 -4.06
N THR A 105 -4.80 10.02 -3.15
CA THR A 105 -5.09 11.42 -3.50
C THR A 105 -3.90 12.13 -4.12
N ALA A 106 -2.67 11.65 -3.88
CA ALA A 106 -1.46 12.15 -4.53
C ALA A 106 -1.54 12.05 -6.05
N PHE A 107 -2.27 11.08 -6.58
CA PHE A 107 -2.38 10.83 -8.02
C PHE A 107 -3.61 11.47 -8.66
N ARG A 108 -4.36 12.33 -7.95
CA ARG A 108 -5.54 13.00 -8.53
C ARG A 108 -5.24 13.66 -9.87
N GLY A 109 -4.10 14.35 -9.99
CA GLY A 109 -3.66 15.00 -11.23
C GLY A 109 -3.26 14.04 -12.35
N LEU A 110 -2.98 12.77 -12.05
CA LEU A 110 -2.62 11.76 -13.04
C LEU A 110 -3.85 11.05 -13.61
N LYS A 111 -4.99 11.05 -12.92
CA LYS A 111 -6.16 10.23 -13.29
C LYS A 111 -6.78 10.59 -14.65
N ALA A 112 -6.60 11.84 -15.10
CA ALA A 112 -7.08 12.30 -16.41
C ALA A 112 -6.12 11.97 -17.56
N ASP A 113 -4.88 11.58 -17.26
CA ASP A 113 -3.87 11.22 -18.26
C ASP A 113 -4.16 9.83 -18.83
N SER A 114 -4.03 9.67 -20.15
CA SER A 114 -4.31 8.40 -20.84
C SER A 114 -3.42 7.24 -20.38
N ARG A 115 -2.23 7.52 -19.83
CA ARG A 115 -1.32 6.52 -19.26
C ARG A 115 -1.87 5.91 -17.97
N TRP A 116 -2.78 6.59 -17.27
CA TRP A 116 -3.31 6.14 -15.98
C TRP A 116 -4.03 4.80 -16.07
N THR A 117 -4.89 4.63 -17.08
CA THR A 117 -5.60 3.35 -17.30
C THR A 117 -4.60 2.21 -17.48
N LYS A 118 -3.52 2.43 -18.25
CA LYS A 118 -2.46 1.45 -18.44
C LYS A 118 -1.72 1.12 -17.14
N ILE A 119 -1.50 2.09 -16.26
CA ILE A 119 -0.93 1.81 -14.92
C ILE A 119 -1.87 0.88 -14.15
N LEU A 120 -3.15 1.22 -14.06
CA LEU A 120 -4.15 0.45 -13.32
C LEU A 120 -4.26 -1.00 -13.84
N ASP A 121 -4.28 -1.20 -15.15
CA ASP A 121 -4.34 -2.53 -15.75
C ASP A 121 -3.09 -3.35 -15.41
N ASN A 122 -1.89 -2.75 -15.45
CA ASN A 122 -0.66 -3.43 -15.06
C ASN A 122 -0.61 -3.74 -13.56
N VAL A 123 -1.16 -2.87 -12.71
CA VAL A 123 -1.27 -3.16 -11.27
C VAL A 123 -2.15 -4.38 -11.07
N LYS A 124 -3.35 -4.44 -11.68
CA LYS A 124 -4.25 -5.60 -11.60
C LYS A 124 -3.55 -6.88 -12.07
N VAL A 125 -2.81 -6.80 -13.17
CA VAL A 125 -2.02 -7.92 -13.68
C VAL A 125 -0.95 -8.33 -12.67
N ASN A 126 -0.26 -7.40 -12.02
CA ASN A 126 0.70 -7.71 -10.96
C ASN A 126 0.01 -8.34 -9.74
N SER A 127 -1.13 -7.81 -9.29
CA SER A 127 -1.95 -8.39 -8.21
C SER A 127 -2.32 -9.84 -8.50
N GLN A 128 -2.57 -10.18 -9.77
CA GLN A 128 -2.90 -11.54 -10.21
C GLN A 128 -1.66 -12.44 -10.38
N LYS A 129 -0.54 -11.86 -10.81
CA LYS A 129 0.76 -12.54 -10.97
C LYS A 129 1.45 -12.87 -9.64
N GLU A 130 1.13 -12.14 -8.57
CA GLU A 130 1.61 -12.36 -7.20
C GLU A 130 1.11 -13.67 -6.55
N GLY A 131 1.35 -14.80 -7.21
CA GLY A 131 1.65 -16.03 -6.48
C GLY A 131 2.74 -16.84 -7.18
N GLU A 132 3.77 -16.15 -7.67
CA GLU A 132 5.05 -16.75 -8.08
C GLU A 132 6.28 -15.97 -7.58
N PHE A 133 6.17 -14.99 -6.67
CA PHE A 133 7.38 -14.38 -6.06
C PHE A 133 7.44 -14.49 -4.55
N SER A 134 8.63 -14.86 -4.10
CA SER A 134 9.06 -15.38 -2.82
C SER A 134 8.99 -14.34 -1.69
N ASP A 135 7.80 -14.14 -1.18
CA ASP A 135 7.61 -13.88 0.24
C ASP A 135 6.93 -15.13 0.82
N PHE A 136 7.42 -15.65 1.95
CA PHE A 136 6.79 -16.78 2.65
C PHE A 136 5.28 -16.51 2.87
N ARG A 137 4.92 -15.22 2.95
CA ARG A 137 3.57 -14.72 3.20
C ARG A 137 2.53 -15.01 2.11
N PHE A 138 2.93 -15.28 0.87
CA PHE A 138 2.00 -15.42 -0.26
C PHE A 138 1.98 -16.80 -0.92
N LYS A 139 2.81 -17.74 -0.43
CA LYS A 139 2.87 -19.12 -0.93
C LYS A 139 1.54 -19.87 -0.78
N ASN A 140 0.75 -19.49 0.22
CA ASN A 140 -0.46 -20.21 0.62
C ASN A 140 -1.76 -19.44 0.31
N LEU A 141 -1.70 -18.41 -0.55
CA LEU A 141 -2.90 -17.64 -0.88
C LEU A 141 -3.96 -18.51 -1.58
N ASN A 142 -5.18 -18.45 -1.08
CA ASN A 142 -6.36 -18.96 -1.76
C ASN A 142 -6.80 -17.96 -2.84
N ARG A 143 -6.15 -18.05 -4.01
CA ARG A 143 -6.33 -17.10 -5.12
C ARG A 143 -7.79 -16.92 -5.57
N PRO A 144 -8.63 -17.97 -5.65
CA PRO A 144 -10.07 -17.79 -5.90
C PRO A 144 -10.74 -16.88 -4.87
N LEU A 145 -10.48 -17.07 -3.57
CA LEU A 145 -11.03 -16.22 -2.52
C LEU A 145 -10.49 -14.79 -2.60
N VAL A 146 -9.21 -14.61 -2.93
CA VAL A 146 -8.62 -13.27 -3.16
C VAL A 146 -9.39 -12.53 -4.25
N ALA A 147 -9.67 -13.16 -5.39
CA ALA A 147 -10.39 -12.52 -6.50
C ALA A 147 -11.84 -12.16 -6.13
N ILE A 148 -12.51 -13.02 -5.36
CA ILE A 148 -13.86 -12.76 -4.85
C ILE A 148 -13.84 -11.56 -3.89
N LEU A 149 -12.91 -11.55 -2.94
CA LEU A 149 -12.76 -10.48 -1.95
C LEU A 149 -12.34 -9.16 -2.60
N ASP A 150 -11.54 -9.18 -3.67
CA ASP A 150 -11.23 -7.98 -4.44
C ASP A 150 -12.48 -7.35 -5.09
N THR A 151 -13.34 -8.18 -5.68
CA THR A 151 -14.60 -7.71 -6.26
C THR A 151 -15.51 -7.11 -5.19
N ILE A 152 -15.62 -7.78 -4.03
CA ILE A 152 -16.42 -7.30 -2.89
C ILE A 152 -15.88 -5.97 -2.36
N ASN A 153 -14.56 -5.83 -2.27
CA ASN A 153 -13.92 -4.58 -1.84
C ASN A 153 -14.24 -3.42 -2.79
N GLN A 154 -14.24 -3.66 -4.09
CA GLN A 154 -14.59 -2.64 -5.09
C GLN A 154 -16.06 -2.24 -4.95
N ASP A 155 -16.97 -3.21 -4.83
CA ASP A 155 -18.40 -2.98 -4.62
C ASP A 155 -18.66 -2.17 -3.33
N ASP A 156 -17.89 -2.43 -2.26
CA ASP A 156 -18.01 -1.77 -0.96
C ASP A 156 -17.42 -0.35 -0.94
N GLN A 157 -16.24 -0.15 -1.53
CA GLN A 157 -15.47 1.09 -1.36
C GLN A 157 -15.70 2.13 -2.46
N LEU A 158 -15.99 1.72 -3.72
CA LEU A 158 -16.09 2.67 -4.84
C LEU A 158 -17.18 3.73 -4.65
N PRO A 159 -18.43 3.39 -4.27
CA PRO A 159 -19.46 4.40 -4.06
C PRO A 159 -19.10 5.38 -2.94
N ARG A 160 -18.46 4.89 -1.86
CA ARG A 160 -17.99 5.71 -0.73
C ARG A 160 -16.95 6.74 -1.16
N LEU A 161 -16.03 6.34 -2.03
CA LEU A 161 -15.01 7.23 -2.60
C LEU A 161 -15.61 8.31 -3.52
N GLN A 162 -16.71 7.98 -4.22
CA GLN A 162 -17.41 8.91 -5.10
C GLN A 162 -18.24 9.95 -4.34
N MET A 163 -18.54 9.73 -3.05
CA MET A 163 -19.35 10.67 -2.25
C MET A 163 -18.76 12.09 -2.22
N ASN A 164 -17.44 12.24 -2.04
CA ASN A 164 -16.80 13.56 -1.99
C ASN A 164 -16.97 14.32 -3.32
N GLU A 165 -16.90 13.62 -4.45
CA GLU A 165 -17.14 14.21 -5.77
C GLU A 165 -18.61 14.59 -5.96
N MET A 166 -19.53 13.71 -5.54
CA MET A 166 -20.97 13.97 -5.61
C MET A 166 -21.39 15.16 -4.73
N GLU A 167 -20.82 15.26 -3.53
CA GLU A 167 -21.03 16.39 -2.63
C GLU A 167 -20.51 17.69 -3.25
N GLY A 168 -19.27 17.69 -3.75
CA GLY A 168 -18.68 18.89 -4.37
C GLY A 168 -19.43 19.36 -5.61
N LYS A 169 -19.99 18.45 -6.40
CA LYS A 169 -20.65 18.78 -7.67
C LYS A 169 -22.15 19.06 -7.54
N TYR A 170 -22.84 18.35 -6.67
CA TYR A 170 -24.30 18.37 -6.59
C TYR A 170 -24.83 18.76 -5.19
N GLY A 171 -24.00 18.67 -4.15
CA GLY A 171 -24.39 18.90 -2.76
C GLY A 171 -24.98 17.65 -2.09
N TRP A 172 -24.94 17.64 -0.76
CA TRP A 172 -25.36 16.51 0.08
C TRP A 172 -26.84 16.12 -0.09
N SER A 173 -27.71 17.10 -0.27
CA SER A 173 -29.16 16.87 -0.41
C SER A 173 -29.60 16.57 -1.85
N SER A 174 -28.67 16.28 -2.77
CA SER A 174 -28.98 16.06 -4.18
C SER A 174 -29.56 14.68 -4.48
N PRO A 175 -30.32 14.52 -5.58
CA PRO A 175 -30.72 13.20 -6.08
C PRO A 175 -29.53 12.25 -6.33
N GLN A 176 -28.39 12.78 -6.79
CA GLN A 176 -27.18 12.03 -7.09
C GLN A 176 -26.54 11.48 -5.80
N MET A 177 -26.46 12.31 -4.75
CA MET A 177 -25.98 11.86 -3.44
C MET A 177 -26.92 10.79 -2.87
N ARG A 178 -28.25 11.00 -2.94
CA ARG A 178 -29.22 9.98 -2.50
C ARG A 178 -29.07 8.66 -3.26
N ALA A 179 -28.86 8.71 -4.57
CA ALA A 179 -28.63 7.51 -5.38
C ALA A 179 -27.32 6.79 -4.99
N CYS A 180 -26.25 7.54 -4.72
CA CYS A 180 -24.97 6.99 -4.25
C CYS A 180 -25.13 6.28 -2.89
N ILE A 181 -25.81 6.91 -1.94
CA ILE A 181 -26.10 6.34 -0.62
C ILE A 181 -26.96 5.07 -0.76
N ALA A 182 -27.99 5.09 -1.61
CA ALA A 182 -28.83 3.92 -1.86
C ALA A 182 -28.03 2.75 -2.49
N LEU A 183 -27.11 3.05 -3.41
CA LEU A 183 -26.20 2.06 -3.99
C LEU A 183 -25.28 1.46 -2.92
N MET A 184 -24.71 2.29 -2.03
CA MET A 184 -23.90 1.84 -0.90
C MET A 184 -24.67 0.87 -0.01
N SER A 185 -25.85 1.25 0.49
CA SER A 185 -26.64 0.38 1.36
C SER A 185 -27.04 -0.93 0.68
N ARG A 186 -27.33 -0.89 -0.62
CA ARG A 186 -27.60 -2.09 -1.41
C ARG A 186 -26.37 -3.00 -1.48
N ASN A 187 -25.19 -2.42 -1.75
CA ASN A 187 -23.94 -3.15 -1.85
C ASN A 187 -23.52 -3.75 -0.51
N ASP A 188 -23.66 -3.01 0.61
CA ASP A 188 -23.38 -3.51 1.96
C ASP A 188 -24.18 -4.80 2.23
N SER A 189 -25.49 -4.77 1.97
CA SER A 189 -26.37 -5.94 2.14
C SER A 189 -25.98 -7.13 1.24
N ILE A 190 -25.60 -6.88 -0.01
CA ILE A 190 -25.14 -7.91 -0.95
C ILE A 190 -23.80 -8.49 -0.49
N ASN A 191 -22.88 -7.65 -0.05
CA ASN A 191 -21.53 -8.03 0.34
C ASN A 191 -21.54 -8.89 1.61
N VAL A 192 -22.39 -8.57 2.58
CA VAL A 192 -22.62 -9.44 3.75
C VAL A 192 -23.07 -10.84 3.32
N ARG A 193 -24.03 -10.94 2.38
CA ARG A 193 -24.47 -12.25 1.85
C ARG A 193 -23.38 -13.01 1.08
N LYS A 194 -22.41 -12.31 0.48
CA LYS A 194 -21.26 -12.92 -0.19
C LYS A 194 -20.19 -13.40 0.80
N ILE A 195 -19.91 -12.62 1.85
CA ILE A 195 -18.85 -12.93 2.81
C ILE A 195 -19.28 -13.97 3.84
N LYS A 196 -20.56 -13.97 4.26
CA LYS A 196 -21.04 -14.90 5.29
C LYS A 196 -20.74 -16.37 4.94
N PRO A 197 -21.04 -16.90 3.73
CA PRO A 197 -20.66 -18.27 3.37
C PRO A 197 -19.14 -18.54 3.38
N ILE A 198 -18.32 -17.52 3.05
CA ILE A 198 -16.86 -17.64 3.11
C ILE A 198 -16.42 -17.80 4.57
N LEU A 199 -16.96 -16.98 5.48
CA LEU A 199 -16.65 -17.06 6.91
C LEU A 199 -17.21 -18.34 7.55
N ASP A 200 -18.41 -18.78 7.16
CA ASP A 200 -19.02 -20.03 7.65
C ASP A 200 -18.18 -21.25 7.26
N GLN A 201 -17.57 -21.22 6.05
CA GLN A 201 -16.78 -22.33 5.54
C GLN A 201 -15.32 -22.32 6.03
N TYR A 202 -14.68 -21.15 6.07
CA TYR A 202 -13.24 -21.04 6.30
C TYR A 202 -12.88 -20.40 7.65
N GLY A 203 -13.87 -19.86 8.38
CA GLY A 203 -13.62 -18.97 9.51
C GLY A 203 -13.02 -17.64 9.05
N TRP A 204 -12.36 -16.94 9.98
CA TRP A 204 -11.67 -15.69 9.67
C TRP A 204 -10.34 -15.95 8.97
N LEU A 205 -10.27 -15.59 7.69
CA LEU A 205 -9.07 -15.79 6.87
C LEU A 205 -8.00 -14.74 7.16
N GLY A 206 -6.80 -15.20 7.44
CA GLY A 206 -5.63 -14.37 7.67
C GLY A 206 -5.09 -13.72 6.40
N LYS A 207 -4.23 -12.73 6.59
CA LYS A 207 -3.51 -12.05 5.50
C LYS A 207 -2.63 -13.01 4.69
N GLU A 208 -2.19 -14.10 5.30
CA GLU A 208 -1.41 -15.16 4.67
C GLU A 208 -2.25 -16.04 3.72
N GLU A 209 -3.58 -16.01 3.84
CA GLU A 209 -4.52 -16.82 3.05
C GLU A 209 -5.24 -16.00 1.98
N VAL A 210 -5.55 -14.73 2.27
CA VAL A 210 -6.33 -13.85 1.38
C VAL A 210 -5.68 -12.49 1.10
N GLY A 211 -4.44 -12.28 1.54
CA GLY A 211 -3.74 -11.01 1.42
C GLY A 211 -4.25 -9.94 2.40
N GLU A 212 -3.49 -8.87 2.53
CA GLU A 212 -3.85 -7.71 3.36
C GLU A 212 -5.20 -7.12 2.97
N GLN A 213 -5.44 -6.97 1.66
CA GLN A 213 -6.70 -6.42 1.15
C GLN A 213 -7.87 -7.36 1.46
N GLY A 214 -7.77 -8.66 1.16
CA GLY A 214 -8.85 -9.59 1.41
C GLY A 214 -9.23 -9.67 2.88
N ASN A 215 -8.23 -9.70 3.77
CA ASN A 215 -8.45 -9.66 5.22
C ASN A 215 -9.15 -8.35 5.66
N ARG A 216 -8.71 -7.20 5.13
CA ARG A 216 -9.36 -5.91 5.38
C ARG A 216 -10.80 -5.87 4.85
N THR A 217 -11.07 -6.49 3.70
CA THR A 217 -12.42 -6.55 3.10
C THR A 217 -13.38 -7.33 3.99
N LEU A 218 -12.95 -8.45 4.58
CA LEU A 218 -13.75 -9.19 5.57
C LEU A 218 -14.17 -8.27 6.71
N PHE A 219 -13.22 -7.52 7.28
CA PHE A 219 -13.48 -6.58 8.35
C PHE A 219 -14.43 -5.45 7.96
N LEU A 220 -14.18 -4.78 6.84
CA LEU A 220 -14.99 -3.63 6.43
C LEU A 220 -16.44 -4.01 6.18
N VAL A 221 -16.69 -5.12 5.51
CA VAL A 221 -18.06 -5.55 5.21
C VAL A 221 -18.82 -5.92 6.49
N ILE A 222 -18.17 -6.56 7.47
CA ILE A 222 -18.78 -6.81 8.78
C ILE A 222 -19.02 -5.50 9.52
N GLN A 223 -18.05 -4.58 9.52
CA GLN A 223 -18.19 -3.25 10.13
C GLN A 223 -19.37 -2.45 9.53
N HIS A 224 -19.67 -2.66 8.25
CA HIS A 224 -20.79 -2.01 7.56
C HIS A 224 -22.12 -2.78 7.66
N ALA A 225 -22.11 -3.99 8.23
CA ALA A 225 -23.30 -4.82 8.36
C ALA A 225 -24.26 -4.30 9.45
N ASP A 226 -25.43 -4.92 9.58
CA ASP A 226 -26.32 -4.67 10.72
C ASP A 226 -25.70 -5.15 12.04
N LEU A 227 -26.23 -4.65 13.16
CA LEU A 227 -25.67 -4.92 14.49
C LEU A 227 -25.68 -6.42 14.86
N VAL A 228 -26.67 -7.19 14.39
CA VAL A 228 -26.75 -8.63 14.68
C VAL A 228 -25.61 -9.37 13.98
N THR A 229 -25.24 -8.92 12.78
CA THR A 229 -24.10 -9.48 12.02
C THR A 229 -22.73 -9.08 12.60
N GLN A 230 -22.64 -7.99 13.37
CA GLN A 230 -21.39 -7.49 13.96
C GLN A 230 -20.98 -8.18 15.28
N LEU A 231 -21.92 -8.86 15.94
CA LEU A 231 -21.76 -9.48 17.26
C LEU A 231 -21.52 -10.99 17.15
#